data_AF-A0A937VAB2-F1
#
_entry.id   AF-A0A937VAB2-F1
#
_cell.length_a   1.000
_cell.length_b   1.000
_cell.length_c   1.000
_cell.angle_alpha   90.00
_cell.angle_beta   90.00
_cell.angle_gamma   90.00
#
_symmetry.space_group_name_H-M   'P 1'
#
loop_
_entity.id
_entity.type
_entity.pdbx_description
1 polymer ?
#
loop_
_entity_poly.entity_id
_entity_poly.type
_entity_poly.pdbx_seq_one_letter_code
_entity_poly.pdbx_strand_id
1 'polypeptide(L)'
;MSGPSHVVETLPPFRQLVMDGMELAGRKHSIHGLLEVDVSEPRKRLQAIQEKSGESISFTGFIVHCCAKAVDEDKHLHACLDWRNRLVIFDDVDVSLPVERRQDGKPVVLQTVIRAANRKSVADIHREIRALQEKELGQTEWGRWLRWYVRIPRFLRSLFFRVAQRAPTVVKKFNGTVLVTSVGMFGTAAGWGIPLPGHTLCVTIG
;
A
#
# COMPACT_ATOMS: atom_id res chain seq x y z
N MET A 1 -3.52 -40.72 19.52
CA MET A 1 -4.07 -39.51 20.19
C MET A 1 -4.25 -38.45 19.12
N SER A 2 -5.47 -38.27 18.62
CA SER A 2 -5.77 -37.26 17.61
C SER A 2 -5.64 -35.88 18.25
N GLY A 3 -4.73 -35.05 17.73
CA GLY A 3 -4.58 -33.68 18.20
C GLY A 3 -5.89 -32.88 18.07
N PRO A 4 -6.01 -31.74 18.75
CA PRO A 4 -7.21 -30.91 18.66
C PRO A 4 -7.51 -30.55 17.19
N SER A 5 -8.76 -30.72 16.78
CA SER A 5 -9.20 -30.51 15.38
C SER A 5 -9.18 -29.04 14.95
N HIS A 6 -9.10 -28.11 15.89
CA HIS A 6 -8.99 -26.68 15.64
C HIS A 6 -8.40 -25.94 16.87
N VAL A 7 -7.86 -24.75 16.62
CA VAL A 7 -7.37 -23.80 17.63
C VAL A 7 -8.09 -22.47 17.41
N VAL A 8 -8.53 -21.83 18.50
CA VAL A 8 -9.17 -20.52 18.46
C VAL A 8 -8.20 -19.49 19.04
N GLU A 9 -7.83 -18.48 18.25
CA GLU A 9 -6.98 -17.38 18.68
C GLU A 9 -7.74 -16.06 18.69
N THR A 10 -7.32 -15.15 19.58
CA THR A 10 -7.87 -13.79 19.61
C THR A 10 -7.34 -12.98 18.45
N LEU A 11 -8.23 -12.31 17.72
CA LEU A 11 -7.85 -11.45 16.62
C LEU A 11 -7.03 -10.25 17.13
N PRO A 12 -5.81 -10.00 16.61
CA PRO A 12 -5.03 -8.83 16.97
C PRO A 12 -5.80 -7.52 16.67
N PRO A 13 -5.78 -6.52 17.56
CA PRO A 13 -6.48 -5.24 17.39
C PRO A 13 -6.26 -4.57 16.02
N PHE A 14 -5.04 -4.68 15.49
CA PHE A 14 -4.67 -4.13 14.19
C PHE A 14 -5.45 -4.73 13.03
N ARG A 15 -5.78 -6.02 13.09
CA ARG A 15 -6.54 -6.68 12.02
C ARG A 15 -7.96 -6.16 11.92
N GLN A 16 -8.56 -5.67 13.00
CA GLN A 16 -9.88 -5.04 12.92
C GLN A 16 -9.86 -3.79 12.04
N LEU A 17 -8.86 -2.93 12.20
CA LEU A 17 -8.68 -1.74 11.34
C LEU A 17 -8.55 -2.12 9.87
N VAL A 18 -7.77 -3.18 9.57
CA VAL A 18 -7.62 -3.69 8.20
C VAL A 18 -8.95 -4.19 7.66
N MET A 19 -9.71 -4.97 8.44
CA MET A 19 -11.01 -5.48 8.03
C MET A 19 -12.01 -4.35 7.70
N ASP A 20 -12.06 -3.29 8.51
CA ASP A 20 -12.95 -2.15 8.23
C ASP A 20 -12.52 -1.41 6.94
N GLY A 21 -11.21 -1.27 6.71
CA GLY A 21 -10.67 -0.71 5.48
C GLY A 21 -11.03 -1.55 4.25
N MET A 22 -10.95 -2.88 4.37
CA MET A 22 -11.31 -3.80 3.29
C MET A 22 -12.81 -3.84 3.01
N GLU A 23 -13.65 -3.75 4.04
CA GLU A 23 -15.10 -3.61 3.86
C GLU A 23 -15.45 -2.37 3.05
N LEU A 24 -14.72 -1.28 3.27
CA LEU A 24 -14.89 -0.03 2.55
C LEU A 24 -14.37 -0.11 1.11
N ALA A 25 -13.21 -0.74 0.90
CA ALA A 25 -12.66 -1.00 -0.42
C ALA A 25 -13.60 -1.85 -1.28
N GLY A 26 -14.23 -2.87 -0.69
CA GLY A 26 -15.19 -3.75 -1.38
C GLY A 26 -16.46 -3.07 -1.88
N ARG A 27 -16.72 -1.81 -1.48
CA ARG A 27 -17.87 -1.03 -1.96
C ARG A 27 -17.54 -0.19 -3.20
N LYS A 28 -16.28 -0.14 -3.63
CA LYS A 28 -15.88 0.61 -4.82
C LYS A 28 -16.19 -0.17 -6.09
N HIS A 29 -16.70 0.53 -7.10
CA HIS A 29 -16.79 0.00 -8.45
C HIS A 29 -15.40 0.06 -9.09
N SER A 30 -14.97 -1.01 -9.73
CA SER A 30 -13.62 -1.11 -10.27
C SER A 30 -13.60 -1.88 -11.57
N ILE A 31 -12.71 -1.44 -12.45
CA ILE A 31 -12.41 -2.08 -13.72
C ILE A 31 -11.02 -2.69 -13.56
N HIS A 32 -10.89 -3.97 -13.94
CA HIS A 32 -9.64 -4.70 -13.85
C HIS A 32 -8.99 -4.77 -15.23
N GLY A 33 -7.75 -4.30 -15.34
CA GLY A 33 -6.89 -4.51 -16.50
C GLY A 33 -5.75 -5.45 -16.10
N LEU A 34 -5.56 -6.52 -16.85
CA LEU A 34 -4.46 -7.46 -16.69
C LEU A 34 -3.53 -7.28 -17.90
N LEU A 35 -2.24 -7.07 -17.63
CA LEU A 35 -1.23 -6.77 -18.66
C LEU A 35 0.11 -7.43 -18.35
N GLU A 36 0.70 -8.07 -19.35
CA GLU A 36 2.04 -8.66 -19.26
C GLU A 36 3.03 -7.69 -19.89
N VAL A 37 4.12 -7.42 -19.18
CA VAL A 37 5.16 -6.49 -19.62
C VAL A 37 6.50 -7.19 -19.53
N ASP A 38 7.28 -7.14 -20.62
CA ASP A 38 8.65 -7.62 -20.61
C ASP A 38 9.53 -6.68 -19.74
N VAL A 39 10.03 -7.22 -18.65
CA VAL A 39 10.89 -6.52 -17.68
C VAL A 39 12.36 -6.91 -17.81
N SER A 40 12.73 -7.65 -18.85
CA SER A 40 14.10 -8.15 -19.06
C SER A 40 15.12 -7.03 -19.10
N GLU A 41 14.87 -5.98 -19.87
CA GLU A 41 15.79 -4.84 -20.00
C GLU A 41 15.87 -4.00 -18.72
N PRO A 42 14.75 -3.60 -18.07
CA PRO A 42 14.80 -2.98 -16.75
C PRO A 42 15.59 -3.79 -15.72
N ARG A 43 15.41 -5.11 -15.67
CA ARG A 43 16.15 -5.99 -14.73
C ARG A 43 17.64 -6.00 -15.01
N LYS A 44 18.06 -6.13 -16.27
CA LYS A 44 19.47 -6.05 -16.67
C LYS A 44 20.11 -4.72 -16.26
N ARG A 45 19.40 -3.61 -16.45
CA ARG A 45 19.90 -2.28 -16.05
C ARG A 45 20.06 -2.14 -14.54
N LEU A 46 19.09 -2.62 -13.76
CA LEU A 46 19.19 -2.60 -12.30
C LEU A 46 20.35 -3.46 -11.80
N GLN A 47 20.59 -4.63 -12.43
CA GLN A 47 21.73 -5.47 -12.12
C GLN A 47 23.07 -4.78 -12.46
N ALA A 48 23.17 -4.13 -13.62
CA ALA A 48 24.38 -3.39 -13.99
C ALA A 48 24.65 -2.20 -13.05
N ILE A 49 23.60 -1.55 -12.52
CA ILE A 49 23.74 -0.51 -11.49
C ILE A 49 24.28 -1.12 -10.20
N GLN A 50 23.75 -2.27 -9.77
CA GLN A 50 24.24 -2.98 -8.60
C GLN A 50 25.70 -3.39 -8.74
N GLU A 51 26.12 -3.89 -9.90
CA GLU A 51 27.51 -4.29 -10.18
C GLU A 51 28.48 -3.09 -10.12
N LYS A 52 28.04 -1.90 -10.53
CA LYS A 52 28.88 -0.69 -10.56
C LYS A 52 28.92 0.06 -9.23
N SER A 53 27.78 0.15 -8.54
CA SER A 53 27.62 0.99 -7.34
C SER A 53 27.65 0.19 -6.04
N GLY A 54 27.48 -1.13 -6.10
CA GLY A 54 27.28 -1.99 -4.93
C GLY A 54 25.86 -1.91 -4.34
N GLU A 55 25.02 -0.95 -4.76
CA GLU A 55 23.67 -0.76 -4.24
C GLU A 55 22.63 -1.54 -5.06
N SER A 56 21.91 -2.47 -4.41
CA SER A 56 20.86 -3.26 -5.05
C SER A 56 19.51 -2.55 -4.99
N ILE A 57 19.20 -1.77 -6.04
CA ILE A 57 17.94 -1.05 -6.18
C ILE A 57 16.76 -2.04 -6.23
N SER A 58 15.75 -1.78 -5.42
CA SER A 58 14.52 -2.57 -5.36
C SER A 58 13.73 -2.46 -6.67
N PHE A 59 13.39 -3.60 -7.27
CA PHE A 59 12.51 -3.65 -8.43
C PHE A 59 11.14 -3.03 -8.14
N THR A 60 10.59 -3.25 -6.94
CA THR A 60 9.35 -2.60 -6.49
C THR A 60 9.50 -1.07 -6.44
N GLY A 61 10.64 -0.56 -5.98
CA GLY A 61 10.94 0.87 -5.99
C GLY A 61 10.99 1.45 -7.41
N PHE A 62 11.54 0.71 -8.37
CA PHE A 62 11.50 1.06 -9.79
C PHE A 62 10.07 1.09 -10.34
N ILE A 63 9.24 0.09 -10.06
CA ILE A 63 7.82 0.10 -10.49
C ILE A 63 7.04 1.25 -9.85
N VAL A 64 7.27 1.54 -8.57
CA VAL A 64 6.67 2.71 -7.89
C VAL A 64 7.05 4.00 -8.60
N HIS A 65 8.31 4.16 -8.99
CA HIS A 65 8.76 5.33 -9.75
C HIS A 65 8.04 5.45 -11.10
N CYS A 66 8.00 4.35 -11.88
CA CYS A 66 7.32 4.32 -13.17
C CYS A 66 5.82 4.63 -13.04
N CYS A 67 5.15 4.03 -12.06
CA CYS A 67 3.74 4.27 -11.78
C CYS A 67 3.50 5.74 -11.40
N ALA A 68 4.34 6.30 -10.53
CA ALA A 68 4.22 7.69 -10.12
C ALA A 68 4.44 8.67 -11.29
N LYS A 69 5.38 8.37 -12.20
CA LYS A 69 5.61 9.16 -13.42
C LYS A 69 4.45 9.08 -14.40
N ALA A 70 3.91 7.88 -14.67
CA ALA A 70 2.75 7.72 -15.54
C ALA A 70 1.52 8.47 -15.01
N VAL A 71 1.29 8.46 -13.69
CA VAL A 71 0.19 9.23 -13.07
C VAL A 71 0.48 10.74 -13.06
N ASP A 72 1.75 11.16 -13.08
CA ASP A 72 2.10 12.58 -13.18
C ASP A 72 1.78 13.14 -14.57
N GLU A 73 1.90 12.32 -15.62
CA GLU A 73 1.53 12.64 -17.00
C GLU A 73 0.01 12.77 -17.18
N ASP A 74 -0.78 11.88 -16.55
CA ASP A 74 -2.24 12.03 -16.43
C ASP A 74 -2.73 11.90 -14.99
N LYS A 75 -2.86 13.05 -14.33
CA LYS A 75 -3.29 13.15 -12.93
C LYS A 75 -4.76 12.78 -12.73
N HIS A 76 -5.58 12.62 -13.77
CA HIS A 76 -6.96 12.15 -13.60
C HIS A 76 -7.01 10.71 -13.07
N LEU A 77 -5.97 9.91 -13.34
CA LEU A 77 -5.88 8.52 -12.91
C LEU A 77 -5.94 8.33 -11.39
N HIS A 78 -5.55 9.34 -10.61
CA HIS A 78 -5.61 9.29 -9.15
C HIS A 78 -6.59 10.29 -8.53
N ALA A 79 -7.49 10.87 -9.33
CA ALA A 79 -8.44 11.85 -8.85
C ALA A 79 -9.42 11.23 -7.84
N CYS A 80 -9.87 12.04 -6.88
CA CYS A 80 -10.80 11.62 -5.83
C CYS A 80 -12.03 12.52 -5.81
N LEU A 81 -13.19 11.96 -5.48
CA LEU A 81 -14.41 12.75 -5.29
C LEU A 81 -14.46 13.32 -3.88
N ASP A 82 -14.79 14.61 -3.76
CA ASP A 82 -15.14 15.21 -2.48
C ASP A 82 -16.61 15.00 -2.11
N TRP A 83 -17.01 15.47 -0.93
CA TRP A 83 -18.39 15.41 -0.44
C TRP A 83 -19.42 16.14 -1.31
N ARG A 84 -18.99 17.02 -2.21
CA ARG A 84 -19.82 17.76 -3.17
C ARG A 84 -19.80 17.14 -4.57
N ASN A 85 -19.28 15.91 -4.71
CA ASN A 85 -19.07 15.22 -5.98
C ASN A 85 -18.16 15.99 -6.96
N ARG A 86 -17.22 16.78 -6.44
CA ARG A 86 -16.20 17.45 -7.26
C ARG A 86 -14.96 16.58 -7.35
N LEU A 87 -14.33 16.54 -8.52
CA LEU A 87 -13.05 15.88 -8.71
C LEU A 87 -11.94 16.74 -8.08
N VAL A 88 -11.22 16.13 -7.15
CA VAL A 88 -10.01 16.68 -6.53
C VAL A 88 -8.81 15.96 -7.14
N ILE A 89 -7.99 16.72 -7.83
CA ILE A 89 -6.77 16.27 -8.50
C ILE A 89 -5.58 16.82 -7.71
N PHE A 90 -4.60 15.98 -7.41
CA PHE A 90 -3.44 16.37 -6.62
C PHE A 90 -2.20 16.47 -7.49
N ASP A 91 -1.37 17.49 -7.26
CA ASP A 91 -0.11 17.61 -8.00
C ASP A 91 0.90 16.52 -7.59
N ASP A 92 0.89 16.14 -6.32
CA ASP A 92 1.78 15.13 -5.79
C ASP A 92 1.15 13.75 -5.89
N VAL A 93 1.90 12.77 -6.39
CA VAL A 93 1.49 11.37 -6.41
C VAL A 93 2.02 10.68 -5.16
N ASP A 94 1.13 10.38 -4.22
CA ASP A 94 1.47 9.64 -3.01
C ASP A 94 1.22 8.15 -3.26
N VAL A 95 2.29 7.35 -3.25
CA VAL A 95 2.20 5.92 -3.51
C VAL A 95 2.19 5.16 -2.20
N SER A 96 1.12 4.42 -1.99
CA SER A 96 0.96 3.48 -0.91
C SER A 96 1.57 2.14 -1.28
N LEU A 97 2.36 1.58 -0.36
CA LEU A 97 2.96 0.27 -0.50
C LEU A 97 2.77 -0.55 0.79
N PRO A 98 2.22 -1.77 0.71
CA PRO A 98 2.29 -2.71 1.82
C PRO A 98 3.73 -3.19 1.99
N VAL A 99 4.34 -2.85 3.12
CA VAL A 99 5.70 -3.26 3.50
C VAL A 99 5.60 -4.22 4.68
N GLU A 100 6.26 -5.37 4.57
CA GLU A 100 6.44 -6.28 5.69
C GLU A 100 7.43 -5.70 6.69
N ARG A 101 7.02 -5.64 7.96
CA ARG A 101 7.84 -5.19 9.08
C ARG A 101 7.80 -6.20 10.21
N ARG A 102 8.74 -6.10 11.16
CA ARG A 102 8.75 -6.93 12.36
C ARG A 102 8.13 -6.18 13.54
N GLN A 103 7.23 -6.84 14.25
CA GLN A 103 6.69 -6.40 15.54
C GLN A 103 6.71 -7.59 16.49
N ASP A 104 7.38 -7.47 17.63
CA ASP A 104 7.54 -8.55 18.63
C ASP A 104 8.01 -9.88 18.00
N GLY A 105 8.94 -9.80 17.05
CA GLY A 105 9.47 -10.95 16.31
C GLY A 105 8.56 -11.53 15.22
N LYS A 106 7.30 -11.07 15.11
CA LYS A 106 6.30 -11.53 14.12
C LYS A 106 6.26 -10.60 12.89
N PRO A 107 6.09 -11.15 11.68
CA PRO A 107 5.89 -10.35 10.48
C PRO A 107 4.50 -9.70 10.49
N VAL A 108 4.46 -8.39 10.29
CA VAL A 108 3.24 -7.59 10.18
C VAL A 108 3.33 -6.75 8.92
N VAL A 109 2.33 -6.87 8.05
CA VAL A 109 2.22 -6.04 6.85
C VAL A 109 1.60 -4.71 7.24
N LEU A 110 2.36 -3.64 7.12
CA LEU A 110 1.86 -2.28 7.29
C LEU A 110 1.82 -1.56 5.96
N GLN A 111 0.73 -0.85 5.74
CA GLN A 111 0.62 0.07 4.63
C GLN A 111 1.47 1.31 4.94
N THR A 112 2.37 1.64 4.02
CA THR A 112 3.28 2.78 4.11
C THR A 112 3.05 3.69 2.92
N VAL A 113 3.25 5.00 3.08
CA VAL A 113 3.00 5.96 2.00
C VAL A 113 4.30 6.69 1.68
N ILE A 114 4.78 6.52 0.46
CA ILE A 114 5.87 7.27 -0.13
C ILE A 114 5.30 8.57 -0.67
N ARG A 115 5.65 9.67 -0.03
CA ARG A 115 5.11 11.00 -0.37
C ARG A 115 5.73 11.56 -1.64
N ALA A 116 4.91 12.20 -2.48
CA ALA A 116 5.34 12.87 -3.71
C ALA A 116 6.32 12.03 -4.54
N ALA A 117 5.98 10.75 -4.76
CA ALA A 117 6.82 9.79 -5.48
C ALA A 117 7.12 10.25 -6.92
N ASN A 118 6.24 11.04 -7.53
CA ASN A 118 6.45 11.64 -8.86
C ASN A 118 7.63 12.62 -8.92
N ARG A 119 8.02 13.19 -7.77
CA ARG A 119 9.15 14.13 -7.65
C ARG A 119 10.46 13.45 -7.23
N LYS A 120 10.42 12.15 -6.90
CA LYS A 120 11.57 11.41 -6.35
C LYS A 120 12.27 10.59 -7.41
N SER A 121 13.59 10.45 -7.25
CA SER A 121 14.36 9.50 -8.05
C SER A 121 14.09 8.06 -7.61
N VAL A 122 14.42 7.08 -8.47
CA VAL A 122 14.33 5.65 -8.13
C VAL A 122 15.17 5.33 -6.89
N ALA A 123 16.35 5.96 -6.75
CA ALA A 123 17.25 5.76 -5.62
C ALA A 123 16.67 6.32 -4.31
N ASP A 124 16.00 7.48 -4.35
CA ASP A 124 15.33 8.04 -3.16
C ASP A 124 14.19 7.14 -2.69
N ILE A 125 13.36 6.68 -3.63
CA ILE A 125 12.26 5.75 -3.36
C ILE A 125 12.82 4.45 -2.76
N HIS A 126 13.91 3.93 -3.32
CA HIS A 126 14.58 2.74 -2.81
C HIS A 126 15.04 2.91 -1.35
N ARG A 127 15.79 3.98 -1.06
CA ARG A 127 16.28 4.28 0.29
C ARG A 127 15.13 4.43 1.28
N GLU A 128 14.05 5.10 0.89
CA GLU A 128 12.87 5.26 1.74
C GLU A 128 12.21 3.90 2.03
N ILE A 129 12.05 3.04 1.03
CA ILE A 129 11.52 1.67 1.23
C ILE A 129 12.41 0.88 2.19
N ARG A 130 13.74 0.92 2.02
CA ARG A 130 14.69 0.21 2.90
C ARG A 130 14.64 0.71 4.33
N ALA A 131 14.68 2.03 4.53
CA ALA A 131 14.55 2.65 5.85
C ALA A 131 13.22 2.29 6.54
N LEU A 132 12.14 2.11 5.76
CA LEU A 132 10.84 1.69 6.30
C LEU A 132 10.80 0.19 6.67
N GLN A 133 11.56 -0.67 5.99
CA GLN A 133 11.68 -2.10 6.31
C GLN A 133 12.47 -2.35 7.60
N GLU A 134 13.56 -1.60 7.80
CA GLU A 134 14.45 -1.76 8.95
C GLU A 134 13.87 -1.20 10.25
N LYS A 135 12.91 -0.27 10.16
CA LYS A 135 12.30 0.36 11.32
C LYS A 135 11.39 -0.62 12.06
N GLU A 136 11.89 -1.18 13.16
CA GLU A 136 11.09 -1.93 14.12
C GLU A 136 9.95 -1.07 14.68
N LEU A 137 8.77 -1.68 14.75
CA LEU A 137 7.60 -1.05 15.34
C LEU A 137 7.68 -1.19 16.85
N GLY A 138 8.37 -0.25 17.51
CA GLY A 138 8.29 -0.10 18.96
C GLY A 138 6.87 0.25 19.41
N GLN A 139 6.62 0.24 20.74
CA GLN A 139 5.37 0.73 21.34
C GLN A 139 5.17 2.22 21.08
N THR A 140 4.71 2.52 19.87
CA THR A 140 4.44 3.86 19.37
C THR A 140 3.06 4.32 19.84
N GLU A 141 2.83 5.63 19.81
CA GLU A 141 1.52 6.23 20.10
C GLU A 141 0.39 5.60 19.29
N TRP A 142 0.72 5.11 18.09
CA TRP A 142 -0.12 4.31 17.21
C TRP A 142 -0.76 3.10 17.92
N GLY A 143 0.02 2.34 18.71
CA GLY A 143 -0.49 1.18 19.46
C GLY A 143 -1.41 1.57 20.62
N ARG A 144 -1.26 2.78 21.19
CA ARG A 144 -2.19 3.31 22.20
C ARG A 144 -3.52 3.75 21.57
N TRP A 145 -3.45 4.46 20.44
CA TRP A 145 -4.64 4.88 19.69
C TRP A 145 -5.45 3.68 19.20
N LEU A 146 -4.77 2.65 18.68
CA LEU A 146 -5.42 1.45 18.16
C LEU A 146 -6.22 0.68 19.24
N ARG A 147 -5.77 0.69 20.50
CA ARG A 147 -6.51 0.10 21.63
C ARG A 147 -7.82 0.84 21.91
N TRP A 148 -7.85 2.15 21.75
CA TRP A 148 -9.08 2.93 21.85
C TRP A 148 -9.99 2.70 20.66
N TYR A 149 -9.43 2.65 19.44
CA TYR A 149 -10.17 2.36 18.22
C TYR A 149 -11.00 1.08 18.31
N VAL A 150 -10.40 -0.03 18.79
CA VAL A 150 -11.09 -1.32 18.90
C VAL A 150 -12.25 -1.33 19.90
N ARG A 151 -12.30 -0.40 20.85
CA ARG A 151 -13.43 -0.27 21.79
C ARG A 151 -14.64 0.43 21.17
N ILE A 152 -14.47 1.11 20.03
CA ILE A 152 -15.55 1.82 19.36
C ILE A 152 -16.46 0.81 18.64
N PRO A 153 -17.80 0.85 18.85
CA PRO A 153 -18.73 0.01 18.11
C PRO A 153 -18.54 0.08 16.59
N ARG A 154 -18.70 -1.07 15.90
CA ARG A 154 -18.47 -1.18 14.46
C ARG A 154 -19.26 -0.16 13.62
N PHE A 155 -20.50 0.16 14.01
CA PHE A 155 -21.32 1.11 13.26
C PHE A 155 -20.73 2.53 13.28
N LEU A 156 -20.16 2.97 14.40
CA LEU A 156 -19.49 4.27 14.52
C LEU A 156 -18.19 4.30 13.72
N ARG A 157 -17.39 3.22 13.80
CA ARG A 157 -16.15 3.10 13.01
C ARG A 157 -16.45 3.14 11.52
N SER A 158 -17.44 2.37 11.06
CA SER A 158 -17.90 2.36 9.67
C SER A 158 -18.42 3.72 9.21
N LEU A 159 -19.14 4.47 10.06
CA LEU A 159 -19.60 5.81 9.74
C LEU A 159 -18.41 6.78 9.61
N PHE A 160 -17.46 6.71 10.54
CA PHE A 160 -16.25 7.54 10.51
C PHE A 160 -15.48 7.37 9.19
N PHE A 161 -15.21 6.13 8.76
CA PHE A 161 -14.51 5.89 7.49
C PHE A 161 -15.30 6.38 6.27
N ARG A 162 -16.63 6.18 6.26
CA ARG A 162 -17.50 6.69 5.19
C ARG A 162 -17.47 8.22 5.09
N VAL A 163 -17.40 8.92 6.23
CA VAL A 163 -17.28 10.38 6.25
C VAL A 163 -15.88 10.81 5.84
N ALA A 164 -14.83 10.15 6.37
CA ALA A 164 -13.44 10.46 6.05
C ALA A 164 -13.13 10.29 4.55
N GLN A 165 -13.73 9.30 3.88
CA GLN A 165 -13.61 9.13 2.43
C GLN A 165 -14.12 10.31 1.60
N ARG A 166 -15.06 11.10 2.14
CA ARG A 166 -15.56 12.30 1.48
C ARG A 166 -14.63 13.51 1.60
N ALA A 167 -13.52 13.37 2.33
CA ALA A 167 -12.47 14.38 2.45
C ALA A 167 -11.18 13.86 1.78
N PRO A 168 -10.96 14.14 0.48
CA PRO A 168 -9.81 13.64 -0.28
C PRO A 168 -8.46 13.98 0.36
N THR A 169 -8.33 15.13 1.01
CA THR A 169 -7.11 15.56 1.71
C THR A 169 -6.79 14.65 2.91
N VAL A 170 -7.81 14.20 3.63
CA VAL A 170 -7.66 13.26 4.75
C VAL A 170 -7.25 11.88 4.21
N VAL A 171 -7.95 11.40 3.16
CA VAL A 171 -7.62 10.12 2.53
C VAL A 171 -6.19 10.11 2.00
N LYS A 172 -5.77 11.16 1.28
CA LYS A 172 -4.39 11.31 0.79
C LYS A 172 -3.39 11.27 1.94
N LYS A 173 -3.66 11.98 3.03
CA LYS A 173 -2.77 12.02 4.20
C LYS A 173 -2.61 10.65 4.87
N PHE A 174 -3.63 9.81 4.94
CA PHE A 174 -3.51 8.51 5.61
C PHE A 174 -3.14 7.37 4.65
N ASN A 175 -3.75 7.36 3.47
CA ASN A 175 -3.72 6.23 2.55
C ASN A 175 -2.84 6.49 1.33
N GLY A 176 -2.50 7.73 1.01
CA GLY A 176 -1.95 8.10 -0.30
C GLY A 176 -3.02 8.15 -1.40
N THR A 177 -2.59 8.33 -2.64
CA THR A 177 -3.48 8.47 -3.82
C THR A 177 -3.51 7.22 -4.70
N VAL A 178 -2.42 6.45 -4.73
CA VAL A 178 -2.26 5.25 -5.56
C VAL A 178 -1.75 4.10 -4.70
N LEU A 179 -2.17 2.87 -4.95
CA LEU A 179 -1.62 1.67 -4.33
C LEU A 179 -0.72 0.93 -5.31
N VAL A 180 0.49 0.57 -4.88
CA VAL A 180 1.34 -0.40 -5.56
C VAL A 180 1.58 -1.55 -4.61
N THR A 181 1.22 -2.76 -5.00
CA THR A 181 1.42 -3.98 -4.20
C THR A 181 2.18 -5.02 -5.01
N SER A 182 3.06 -5.77 -4.36
CA SER A 182 3.91 -6.77 -5.00
C SER A 182 3.74 -8.11 -4.30
N VAL A 183 2.98 -9.01 -4.92
CA VAL A 183 2.74 -10.38 -4.43
C VAL A 183 3.83 -11.32 -4.96
N GLY A 184 4.39 -11.04 -6.14
CA GLY A 184 5.44 -11.85 -6.77
C GLY A 184 6.74 -11.99 -5.97
N MET A 185 6.92 -11.24 -4.86
CA MET A 185 8.07 -11.43 -3.97
C MET A 185 7.99 -12.71 -3.14
N PHE A 186 6.81 -13.31 -3.01
CA PHE A 186 6.57 -14.49 -2.15
C PHE A 186 6.37 -15.79 -2.94
N GLY A 187 6.40 -15.73 -4.28
CA GLY A 187 6.17 -16.88 -5.16
C GLY A 187 7.31 -17.07 -6.16
N THR A 188 7.41 -18.27 -6.70
CA THR A 188 8.33 -18.61 -7.80
C THR A 188 7.62 -18.64 -9.16
N ALA A 189 6.29 -18.53 -9.16
CA ALA A 189 5.45 -18.55 -10.35
C ALA A 189 4.84 -17.17 -10.60
N ALA A 190 4.70 -16.81 -11.88
CA ALA A 190 4.00 -15.61 -12.29
C ALA A 190 2.48 -15.78 -12.12
N GLY A 191 1.80 -14.73 -11.70
CA GLY A 191 0.34 -14.76 -11.58
C GLY A 191 -0.33 -13.40 -11.55
N TRP A 192 -1.64 -13.39 -11.78
CA TRP A 192 -2.46 -12.19 -11.67
C TRP A 192 -2.94 -11.99 -10.24
N GLY A 193 -2.54 -10.88 -9.62
CA GLY A 193 -3.10 -10.46 -8.34
C GLY A 193 -4.23 -9.44 -8.54
N ILE A 194 -5.45 -9.79 -8.13
CA ILE A 194 -6.59 -8.88 -8.16
C ILE A 194 -6.75 -8.26 -6.75
N PRO A 195 -6.37 -6.99 -6.54
CA PRO A 195 -6.45 -6.37 -5.24
C PRO A 195 -7.88 -5.90 -4.94
N LEU A 196 -8.21 -5.76 -3.65
CA LEU A 196 -9.37 -4.97 -3.24
C LEU A 196 -8.99 -3.48 -3.33
N PRO A 197 -9.65 -2.69 -4.19
CA PRO A 197 -9.19 -1.34 -4.49
C PRO A 197 -9.61 -0.34 -3.40
N GLY A 198 -8.68 -0.03 -2.51
CA GLY A 198 -8.84 1.06 -1.52
C GLY A 198 -8.61 2.46 -2.12
N HIS A 199 -7.95 2.55 -3.27
CA HIS A 199 -7.53 3.78 -3.95
C HIS A 199 -8.28 3.95 -5.27
N THR A 200 -8.03 5.03 -6.00
CA THR A 200 -8.58 5.20 -7.36
C THR A 200 -7.83 4.33 -8.37
N LEU A 201 -6.51 4.19 -8.18
CA LEU A 201 -5.64 3.32 -8.96
C LEU A 201 -4.90 2.35 -8.03
N CYS A 202 -4.97 1.06 -8.36
CA CYS A 202 -4.22 0.01 -7.70
C CYS A 202 -3.45 -0.81 -8.73
N VAL A 203 -2.12 -0.87 -8.58
CA VAL A 203 -1.22 -1.68 -9.41
C VAL A 203 -0.73 -2.86 -8.59
N THR A 204 -0.98 -4.08 -9.07
CA THR A 204 -0.49 -5.31 -8.45
C THR A 204 0.55 -5.95 -9.35
N ILE A 205 1.69 -6.28 -8.77
CA ILE A 205 2.79 -7.00 -9.43
C ILE A 205 2.77 -8.43 -8.91
N GLY A 206 2.73 -9.40 -9.82
CA GLY A 206 2.74 -10.83 -9.52
C GLY A 206 3.87 -11.58 -10.20
#